data_AF-A0A7K1UDP6-F1
#
_entry.id   AF-A0A7K1UDP6-F1
#
_cell.length_a   1.000
_cell.length_b   1.000
_cell.length_c   1.000
_cell.angle_alpha   90.00
_cell.angle_beta   90.00
_cell.angle_gamma   90.00
#
_symmetry.space_group_name_H-M   'P 1'
#
loop_
_entity.id
_entity.type
_entity.pdbx_description
1 polymer ?
#
loop_
_entity_poly.entity_id
_entity_poly.type
_entity_poly.pdbx_seq_one_letter_code
_entity_poly.pdbx_strand_id
1 'polypeptide(L)'
;MKTLQTKDSVNKELLPFVYISSLEMPNRLRDQICQACDWSLPTFYRKLRGSTKISPAERKMIVQITDREQKNLLEKTAELYKRNP
;
A
#
# COMPACT_ATOMS: atom_id res chain seq x y z
N MET A 1 36.96 25.33 10.08
CA MET A 1 35.88 24.35 10.26
C MET A 1 34.92 24.47 9.09
N LYS A 2 34.82 23.44 8.22
CA LYS A 2 33.80 23.40 7.17
C LYS A 2 32.51 22.87 7.82
N THR A 3 31.50 23.70 7.94
CA THR A 3 30.13 23.25 8.23
C THR A 3 29.72 22.28 7.15
N LEU A 4 29.48 21.02 7.54
CA LEU A 4 28.80 20.04 6.69
C LEU A 4 27.41 20.60 6.42
N GLN A 5 27.23 21.25 5.26
CA GLN A 5 25.90 21.51 4.76
C GLN A 5 25.26 20.14 4.52
N THR A 6 24.29 19.78 5.35
CA THR A 6 23.31 18.73 5.05
C THR A 6 22.48 19.20 3.86
N LYS A 7 23.06 19.09 2.67
CA LYS A 7 22.31 19.09 1.41
C LYS A 7 21.45 17.84 1.45
N ASP A 8 20.17 18.06 1.70
CA ASP A 8 18.99 17.30 1.30
C ASP A 8 17.95 17.47 2.41
N SER A 9 17.20 18.57 2.34
CA SER A 9 16.04 18.79 3.20
C SER A 9 14.96 17.78 2.79
N VAL A 10 15.01 16.58 3.37
CA VAL A 10 13.96 15.56 3.19
C VAL A 10 12.60 16.18 3.52
N ASN A 11 11.64 16.05 2.61
CA ASN A 11 10.27 16.48 2.86
C ASN A 11 9.75 15.89 4.18
N LYS A 12 9.42 16.76 5.14
CA LYS A 12 8.98 16.37 6.49
C LYS A 12 7.70 15.55 6.50
N GLU A 13 6.91 15.59 5.43
CA GLU A 13 5.67 14.83 5.26
C GLU A 13 5.91 13.42 4.70
N LEU A 14 7.07 13.17 4.06
CA LEU A 14 7.35 11.89 3.38
C LEU A 14 7.36 10.71 4.36
N LEU A 15 8.14 10.83 5.45
CA LEU A 15 8.26 9.75 6.43
C LEU A 15 6.92 9.46 7.14
N PRO A 16 6.19 10.47 7.68
CA PRO A 16 4.85 10.26 8.21
C PRO A 16 3.90 9.60 7.21
N PHE A 17 3.92 10.05 5.95
CA PHE A 17 3.07 9.50 4.91
C PHE A 17 3.35 8.02 4.65
N VAL A 18 4.62 7.63 4.47
CA VAL A 18 5.01 6.23 4.24
C VAL A 18 4.66 5.36 5.45
N TYR A 19 4.91 5.86 6.66
CA TYR A 19 4.61 5.12 7.89
C TYR A 19 3.10 4.85 8.03
N ILE A 20 2.26 5.88 7.95
CA ILE A 20 0.81 5.75 8.07
C ILE A 20 0.27 4.85 6.95
N SER A 21 0.71 5.08 5.71
CA SER A 21 0.28 4.27 4.56
C SER A 21 0.63 2.80 4.73
N SER A 22 1.80 2.48 5.30
CA SER A 22 2.21 1.09 5.57
C SER A 22 1.32 0.40 6.59
N LEU A 23 0.80 1.14 7.58
CA LEU A 23 -0.12 0.62 8.59
C LEU A 23 -1.55 0.44 8.04
N GLU A 24 -2.00 1.35 7.19
CA GLU A 24 -3.36 1.32 6.64
C GLU A 24 -3.52 0.38 5.45
N MET A 25 -2.46 0.20 4.65
CA MET A 25 -2.52 -0.53 3.38
C MET A 25 -3.08 -1.96 3.54
N PRO A 26 -2.66 -2.78 4.54
CA PRO A 26 -3.24 -4.11 4.72
C PRO A 26 -4.75 -4.10 4.98
N ASN A 27 -5.24 -3.13 5.76
CA ASN A 27 -6.67 -2.98 6.04
C ASN A 27 -7.43 -2.56 4.78
N ARG A 28 -6.89 -1.61 4.03
CA ARG A 28 -7.47 -1.11 2.77
C ARG A 28 -7.55 -2.21 1.72
N LEU A 29 -6.47 -2.96 1.52
CA LEU A 29 -6.47 -4.11 0.60
C LEU A 29 -7.48 -5.16 1.03
N ARG A 30 -7.53 -5.51 2.32
CA ARG A 30 -8.51 -6.46 2.85
C ARG A 30 -9.93 -6.02 2.50
N ASP A 31 -10.29 -4.78 2.80
CA ASP A 31 -11.64 -4.27 2.61
C ASP A 31 -12.01 -4.23 1.11
N GLN A 32 -11.10 -3.77 0.25
CA GLN A 32 -11.29 -3.76 -1.20
C GLN A 32 -11.39 -5.17 -1.80
N ILE A 33 -10.56 -6.12 -1.34
CA ILE A 33 -10.61 -7.51 -1.79
C ILE A 33 -11.92 -8.16 -1.32
N CYS A 34 -12.33 -7.92 -0.08
CA CYS A 34 -13.61 -8.43 0.44
C CYS A 34 -14.78 -7.94 -0.41
N GLN A 35 -14.81 -6.64 -0.71
CA GLN A 35 -15.85 -6.05 -1.55
C GLN A 35 -15.82 -6.61 -2.98
N ALA A 36 -14.65 -6.70 -3.61
CA ALA A 36 -14.53 -7.06 -5.01
C ALA A 36 -14.72 -8.56 -5.30
N CYS A 37 -14.38 -9.42 -4.33
CA CYS A 37 -14.52 -10.86 -4.43
C CYS A 37 -15.78 -11.39 -3.71
N ASP A 38 -16.63 -10.51 -3.18
CA ASP A 38 -17.79 -10.86 -2.35
C ASP A 38 -17.43 -11.79 -1.17
N TRP A 39 -16.33 -11.48 -0.49
CA TRP A 39 -15.90 -12.24 0.68
C TRP A 39 -16.33 -11.55 1.96
N SER A 40 -16.83 -12.35 2.89
CA SER A 40 -16.90 -11.92 4.30
C SER A 40 -15.49 -11.83 4.90
N LEU A 41 -15.34 -11.03 5.95
CA LEU A 41 -14.07 -10.89 6.68
C LEU A 41 -13.49 -12.24 7.15
N PRO A 42 -14.27 -13.20 7.68
CA PRO A 42 -13.76 -14.54 7.98
C PRO A 42 -13.24 -15.27 6.74
N THR A 43 -13.90 -15.12 5.59
CA THR A 43 -13.51 -15.77 4.33
C THR A 43 -12.18 -15.25 3.83
N PHE A 44 -11.95 -13.94 3.91
CA PHE A 44 -10.65 -13.35 3.62
C PHE A 44 -9.53 -14.00 4.43
N TYR A 45 -9.67 -14.07 5.75
CA TYR A 45 -8.63 -14.66 6.60
C TYR A 45 -8.45 -16.16 6.37
N ARG A 46 -9.52 -16.93 6.08
CA ARG A 46 -9.39 -18.35 5.71
C ARG A 46 -8.58 -18.53 4.41
N LYS A 47 -8.87 -17.73 3.38
CA LYS A 47 -8.15 -17.79 2.10
C LYS A 47 -6.71 -17.30 2.24
N LEU A 48 -6.46 -16.25 3.03
CA LEU A 48 -5.12 -15.74 3.30
C LEU A 48 -4.21 -16.78 3.96
N ARG A 49 -4.75 -17.58 4.90
CA ARG A 49 -4.03 -18.69 5.55
C ARG A 49 -3.84 -19.92 4.65
N GLY A 50 -4.34 -19.89 3.42
CA GLY A 50 -4.32 -21.04 2.51
C GLY A 50 -5.32 -22.14 2.86
N SER A 51 -6.24 -21.91 3.80
CA SER A 51 -7.27 -22.90 4.20
C SER A 51 -8.36 -23.07 3.14
N THR A 52 -8.47 -22.17 2.17
CA THR A 52 -9.45 -22.24 1.08
C THR A 52 -8.79 -21.77 -0.21
N LYS A 53 -9.09 -22.44 -1.33
CA LYS A 53 -8.51 -22.10 -2.64
C LYS A 53 -9.01 -20.73 -3.12
N ILE A 54 -8.11 -19.99 -3.77
CA ILE A 54 -8.41 -18.76 -4.50
C ILE A 54 -8.59 -19.15 -5.97
N SER A 55 -9.74 -18.83 -6.55
CA SER A 55 -10.03 -19.09 -7.96
C SER A 55 -9.17 -18.22 -8.88
N PRO A 56 -9.00 -18.59 -10.17
CA PRO A 56 -8.27 -17.74 -11.12
C PRO A 56 -8.86 -16.33 -11.27
N ALA A 57 -10.20 -16.20 -11.22
CA ALA A 57 -10.88 -14.91 -11.31
C ALA A 57 -10.62 -14.05 -10.06
N GLU A 58 -10.75 -14.63 -8.86
CA GLU A 58 -10.43 -13.95 -7.60
C GLU A 58 -8.96 -13.52 -7.57
N ARG A 59 -8.05 -14.39 -8.02
CA ARG A 59 -6.61 -14.07 -8.10
C ARG A 59 -6.36 -12.86 -9.01
N LYS A 60 -6.98 -12.83 -10.18
CA LYS A 60 -6.86 -11.71 -11.12
C LYS A 60 -7.34 -10.41 -10.46
N MET A 61 -8.47 -10.45 -9.77
CA MET A 61 -9.01 -9.30 -9.05
C MET A 61 -8.06 -8.82 -7.94
N ILE A 62 -7.53 -9.74 -7.13
CA ILE A 62 -6.58 -9.41 -6.05
C ILE A 62 -5.32 -8.73 -6.60
N VAL A 63 -4.75 -9.26 -7.68
CA VAL A 63 -3.58 -8.66 -8.33
C VAL A 63 -3.90 -7.25 -8.84
N GLN A 64 -5.01 -7.08 -9.55
CA GLN A 64 -5.43 -5.76 -10.05
C GLN A 64 -5.61 -4.72 -8.93
N ILE A 65 -6.23 -5.12 -7.82
CA ILE A 65 -6.40 -4.25 -6.66
C ILE A 65 -5.05 -3.90 -6.04
N THR A 66 -4.19 -4.90 -5.83
CA THR A 66 -2.87 -4.70 -5.21
C THR A 66 -1.98 -3.81 -6.07
N ASP A 67 -1.93 -4.04 -7.39
CA ASP A 67 -1.16 -3.24 -8.32
C ASP A 67 -1.62 -1.78 -8.32
N ARG A 68 -2.94 -1.55 -8.28
CA ARG A 68 -3.51 -0.20 -8.21
C ARG A 68 -3.11 0.51 -6.92
N GLU A 69 -3.29 -0.12 -5.75
CA GLU A 69 -2.95 0.51 -4.47
C GLU A 69 -1.44 0.75 -4.34
N GLN A 70 -0.61 -0.18 -4.82
CA GLN A 70 0.83 0.00 -4.87
C GLN A 70 1.22 1.17 -5.78
N LYS A 71 0.62 1.28 -6.97
CA LYS A 71 0.86 2.38 -7.90
C LYS A 71 0.49 3.73 -7.26
N ASN A 72 -0.68 3.82 -6.64
CA ASN A 72 -1.12 5.04 -5.94
C ASN A 72 -0.13 5.46 -4.85
N LEU A 73 0.35 4.50 -4.05
CA LEU A 73 1.33 4.75 -3.00
C LEU A 73 2.66 5.25 -3.59
N LEU A 74 3.15 4.60 -4.65
CA LEU A 74 4.41 4.96 -5.31
C LEU A 74 4.33 6.36 -5.94
N GLU A 75 3.24 6.67 -6.64
CA GLU A 75 3.01 8.00 -7.22
C GLU A 75 3.02 9.06 -6.13
N LYS A 76 2.29 8.84 -5.03
CA LYS A 76 2.24 9.80 -3.93
C LYS A 76 3.57 9.98 -3.22
N THR A 77 4.30 8.88 -3.02
CA THR A 77 5.65 8.90 -2.44
C THR A 77 6.62 9.66 -3.35
N ALA A 78 6.55 9.43 -4.66
CA ALA A 78 7.38 10.12 -5.64
C ALA A 78 7.07 11.62 -5.72
N GLU A 79 5.79 12.01 -5.62
CA GLU A 79 5.38 13.41 -5.50
C GLU A 79 6.03 14.08 -4.29
N LEU A 80 5.91 13.46 -3.11
CA LEU A 80 6.44 14.01 -1.86
C LEU A 80 7.98 14.07 -1.87
N TYR A 81 8.64 13.08 -2.46
CA TYR A 81 10.09 13.05 -2.64
C TYR A 81 10.58 14.14 -3.59
N LYS A 82 9.87 14.39 -4.70
CA LYS A 82 10.22 15.44 -5.67
C LYS A 82 9.95 16.85 -5.15
N ARG A 83 9.04 17.01 -4.19
CA ARG A 83 8.67 18.30 -3.58
C ARG A 83 9.73 18.85 -2.61
N ASN A 84 10.99 18.48 -2.79
CA ASN A 84 12.12 19.05 -2.06
C ASN A 84 12.33 20.51 -2.51
N PRO A 85 12.34 21.49 -1.58
CA PRO A 85 12.85 22.84 -1.84
C PRO A 85 14.38 22.87 -1.95
#